data_AF-A0A833WAP0-F1
#
_entry.id   AF-A0A833WAP0-F1
#
_cell.length_a   1.000
_cell.length_b   1.000
_cell.length_c   1.000
_cell.angle_alpha   90.00
_cell.angle_beta   90.00
_cell.angle_gamma   90.00
#
_symmetry.space_group_name_H-M   'P 1'
#
loop_
_entity.id
_entity.type
_entity.pdbx_description
1 polymer ?
#
loop_
_entity_poly.entity_id
_entity_poly.type
_entity_poly.pdbx_seq_one_letter_code
_entity_poly.pdbx_strand_id
1 'polypeptide(L)'
;MRKDDQVDFALLADVSRFLAACNATAPSVDPYHKAPASASDDGLVLASHQLLTETETLLSSQEQAAPNARCHRPDERMRIIEHKEAASTDQVSADRRREHRNVQAAKRRSKYRQKLKDEKKTLEREEVELSSKLNKLKRAHEEEKMRYVDTISLSVWRAIATRQKEKRLEAENTQRQLRAQVIGRARMIHQLKALLQCPYIEDSNKLYGQADGDGSVLFKTFVSELDAIYAQTDQVLRDVKFQKSRKLTFKPTRTTKQGVELFESAHSSEVPFKYEDTSRAVSLILMTDPDVAPYTQQAQEPKGTVTVKYYVKCSLERGEVAKLKVYVAVRRVIEADRLVFVWRSLTEGQEHLAGYHTDETGWLVLRPQLINDVSSTVLENYVRFIPMTVGDTASSTMDTDRFATVVAKTGEEEVNEMMQMLEKMLLGGD
;
A
#
# COMPACT_ATOMS: atom_id res chain seq x y z
N MET A 1 -33.37 -28.68 -0.10
CA MET A 1 -32.22 -27.75 -0.04
C MET A 1 -31.27 -28.30 1.02
N ARG A 2 -29.97 -28.51 0.81
CA ARG A 2 -29.00 -27.90 -0.10
C ARG A 2 -28.09 -28.96 -0.71
N LYS A 3 -27.75 -28.74 -1.98
CA LYS A 3 -26.52 -29.22 -2.64
C LYS A 3 -25.40 -28.35 -2.07
N ASP A 4 -24.37 -28.94 -1.47
CA ASP A 4 -23.04 -28.34 -1.30
C ASP A 4 -22.10 -29.48 -0.91
N ASP A 5 -21.61 -30.19 -1.92
CA ASP A 5 -20.41 -31.04 -1.86
C ASP A 5 -19.97 -31.35 -3.30
N GLN A 6 -19.83 -30.30 -4.11
CA GLN A 6 -19.15 -30.38 -5.38
C GLN A 6 -17.88 -29.56 -5.29
N VAL A 7 -16.82 -30.21 -4.79
CA VAL A 7 -15.46 -29.71 -4.85
C VAL A 7 -15.17 -29.39 -6.33
N ASP A 8 -14.93 -28.12 -6.61
CA ASP A 8 -14.84 -27.59 -7.95
C ASP A 8 -13.57 -28.14 -8.62
N PHE A 9 -13.73 -29.17 -9.46
CA PHE A 9 -12.65 -29.84 -10.19
C PHE A 9 -11.83 -28.85 -11.05
N ALA A 10 -12.45 -27.71 -11.42
CA ALA A 10 -11.77 -26.61 -12.09
C ALA A 10 -10.67 -25.98 -11.22
N LEU A 11 -10.91 -25.82 -9.91
CA LEU A 11 -9.94 -25.25 -8.97
C LEU A 11 -8.74 -26.17 -8.78
N LEU A 12 -8.96 -27.48 -8.67
CA LEU A 12 -7.88 -28.48 -8.55
C LEU A 12 -7.05 -28.61 -9.83
N ALA A 13 -7.69 -28.47 -11.00
CA ALA A 13 -6.99 -28.45 -12.28
C ALA A 13 -6.12 -27.20 -12.45
N ASP A 14 -6.59 -26.04 -11.97
CA ASP A 14 -5.83 -24.78 -12.01
C ASP A 14 -4.62 -24.81 -11.08
N VAL A 15 -4.78 -25.39 -9.88
CA VAL A 15 -3.67 -25.58 -8.94
C VAL A 15 -2.62 -26.53 -9.52
N SER A 16 -3.04 -27.63 -10.15
CA SER A 16 -2.12 -28.59 -10.77
C SER A 16 -1.37 -27.98 -11.96
N ARG A 17 -2.03 -27.15 -12.76
CA ARG A 17 -1.41 -26.44 -13.90
C ARG A 17 -0.39 -25.39 -13.43
N PHE A 18 -0.68 -24.70 -12.32
CA PHE A 18 0.22 -23.74 -11.70
C PHE A 18 1.49 -24.40 -11.14
N LEU A 19 1.38 -25.58 -10.54
CA LEU A 19 2.52 -26.35 -10.04
C LEU A 19 3.42 -26.85 -11.19
N ALA A 20 2.83 -27.26 -12.32
CA ALA A 20 3.59 -27.67 -13.50
C ALA A 20 4.41 -26.50 -14.12
N ALA A 21 3.86 -25.29 -14.13
CA ALA A 21 4.56 -24.10 -14.62
C ALA A 21 5.75 -23.68 -13.73
N CYS A 22 5.69 -23.98 -12.44
CA CYS A 22 6.79 -23.68 -11.50
C CYS A 22 8.02 -24.58 -11.72
N ASN A 23 7.83 -25.82 -12.17
CA ASN A 23 8.93 -26.75 -12.43
C ASN A 23 9.60 -26.54 -13.79
N ALA A 24 8.97 -25.80 -14.72
CA ALA A 24 9.47 -25.61 -16.08
C ALA A 24 10.37 -24.36 -16.25
N THR A 25 10.52 -23.52 -15.23
CA THR A 25 11.26 -22.25 -15.35
C THR A 25 12.49 -22.23 -14.44
N ALA A 26 13.51 -23.00 -14.80
CA ALA A 26 14.87 -22.80 -14.30
C ALA A 26 15.76 -22.32 -15.46
N PRO A 27 16.13 -21.03 -15.53
CA PRO A 27 17.14 -20.55 -16.45
C PRO A 27 18.55 -20.84 -15.89
N SER A 28 19.45 -21.26 -16.79
CA SER A 28 20.89 -21.44 -16.55
C SER A 28 21.56 -20.15 -16.06
N VAL A 29 22.36 -20.25 -15.00
CA VAL A 29 23.11 -19.13 -14.40
C VAL A 29 24.55 -19.13 -14.93
N ASP A 30 24.95 -18.03 -15.58
CA ASP A 30 26.34 -17.73 -15.96
C ASP A 30 27.12 -17.08 -14.77
N PRO A 31 28.46 -17.22 -14.70
CA PRO A 31 29.16 -17.34 -13.43
C PRO A 31 30.03 -16.12 -13.08
N TYR A 32 29.45 -14.96 -12.76
CA TYR A 32 30.22 -13.90 -12.09
C TYR A 32 29.31 -13.08 -11.19
N HIS A 33 29.30 -13.37 -9.89
CA HIS A 33 29.40 -12.38 -8.80
C HIS A 33 29.45 -13.09 -7.44
N LYS A 34 30.46 -12.73 -6.67
CA LYS A 34 30.89 -13.33 -5.41
C LYS A 34 30.07 -12.75 -4.25
N ALA A 35 29.27 -13.57 -3.58
CA ALA A 35 28.62 -13.25 -2.31
C ALA A 35 29.39 -13.87 -1.13
N PRO A 36 29.44 -13.24 0.06
CA PRO A 36 30.14 -13.78 1.21
C PRO A 36 29.26 -14.81 1.95
N ALA A 37 29.95 -15.76 2.58
CA ALA A 37 29.38 -16.94 3.24
C ALA A 37 28.55 -16.59 4.49
N SER A 38 27.37 -17.19 4.59
CA SER A 38 26.70 -17.44 5.88
C SER A 38 26.05 -18.83 5.91
N ALA A 39 26.70 -19.70 6.67
CA ALA A 39 26.23 -20.85 7.44
C ALA A 39 24.90 -21.55 7.08
N SER A 40 25.07 -22.84 6.79
CA SER A 40 24.26 -23.98 7.29
C SER A 40 22.86 -24.20 6.71
N ASP A 41 22.80 -24.62 5.44
CA ASP A 41 21.65 -25.37 4.89
C ASP A 41 21.99 -26.87 4.63
N ASP A 42 23.28 -27.24 4.69
CA ASP A 42 23.75 -28.61 4.43
C ASP A 42 23.43 -29.61 5.57
N GLY A 43 23.19 -29.13 6.79
CA GLY A 43 22.90 -29.98 7.95
C GLY A 43 21.52 -30.65 7.91
N LEU A 44 20.52 -30.00 7.28
CA LEU A 44 19.16 -30.52 7.20
C LEU A 44 19.01 -31.60 6.11
N VAL A 45 19.77 -31.45 5.02
CA VAL A 45 19.77 -32.42 3.91
C VAL A 45 20.47 -33.71 4.32
N LEU A 46 21.60 -33.62 5.03
CA LEU A 46 22.32 -34.78 5.56
C LEU A 46 21.50 -35.57 6.60
N ALA A 47 20.78 -34.88 7.50
CA ALA A 47 19.92 -35.53 8.49
C ALA A 47 18.73 -36.28 7.86
N SER A 48 18.18 -35.76 6.76
CA SER A 48 17.10 -36.40 6.01
C SER A 48 17.56 -37.69 5.32
N HIS A 49 18.76 -37.68 4.71
CA HIS A 49 19.32 -38.88 4.08
C HIS A 49 19.75 -39.95 5.08
N GLN A 50 20.20 -39.56 6.28
CA GLN A 50 20.55 -40.49 7.35
C GLN A 50 19.30 -41.17 7.95
N LEU A 51 18.20 -40.44 8.10
CA LEU A 51 16.91 -41.02 8.53
C LEU A 51 16.31 -41.97 7.48
N LEU A 52 16.44 -41.65 6.19
CA LEU A 52 15.94 -42.53 5.12
C LEU A 52 16.72 -43.85 5.06
N THR A 53 18.04 -43.79 5.20
CA THR A 53 18.89 -45.01 5.23
C THR A 53 18.62 -45.85 6.48
N GLU A 54 18.45 -45.24 7.66
CA GLU A 54 18.05 -45.97 8.87
C GLU A 54 16.68 -46.64 8.70
N THR A 55 15.70 -45.98 8.07
CA THR A 55 14.38 -46.60 7.83
C THR A 55 14.42 -47.75 6.83
N GLU A 56 15.31 -47.70 5.83
CA GLU A 56 15.48 -48.77 4.85
C GLU A 56 16.15 -50.01 5.48
N THR A 57 17.13 -49.82 6.37
CA THR A 57 17.77 -50.93 7.10
C THR A 57 16.82 -51.65 8.08
N LEU A 58 15.89 -50.92 8.70
CA LEU A 58 14.90 -51.49 9.62
C LEU A 58 13.83 -52.31 8.87
N LEU A 59 13.47 -51.90 7.65
CA LEU A 59 12.51 -52.61 6.81
C LEU A 59 13.09 -53.92 6.26
N SER A 60 14.37 -53.95 5.85
CA SER A 60 15.03 -55.18 5.41
C SER A 60 15.25 -56.21 6.53
N SER A 61 15.35 -55.75 7.79
CA SER A 61 15.55 -56.62 8.95
C SER A 61 14.28 -57.36 9.39
N GLN A 62 13.10 -56.89 8.97
CA GLN A 62 11.80 -57.41 9.41
C GLN A 62 11.24 -58.54 8.50
N GLU A 63 11.83 -58.77 7.32
CA GLU A 63 11.40 -59.84 6.40
C GLU A 63 12.10 -61.20 6.61
N GLN A 64 13.08 -61.30 7.52
CA GLN A 64 13.81 -62.55 7.80
C GLN A 64 13.73 -62.97 9.27
N ALA A 65 12.56 -63.47 9.71
CA ALA A 65 12.47 -64.27 10.92
C ALA A 65 11.31 -65.28 10.86
N ALA A 66 11.56 -66.42 10.24
CA ALA A 66 10.85 -67.66 10.55
C ALA A 66 11.84 -68.82 10.55
N PRO A 67 11.83 -69.67 11.59
CA PRO A 67 12.17 -71.07 11.37
C PRO A 67 11.11 -72.04 11.92
N ASN A 68 10.80 -72.97 11.03
CA ASN A 68 10.26 -74.32 11.20
C ASN A 68 10.43 -74.98 12.58
N ALA A 69 9.40 -75.73 12.97
CA ALA A 69 9.55 -76.99 13.71
C ALA A 69 8.50 -78.03 13.24
N ARG A 70 8.97 -79.00 12.45
CA ARG A 70 8.35 -80.34 12.29
C ARG A 70 8.76 -81.20 13.49
N CYS A 71 7.86 -82.05 14.01
CA CYS A 71 8.09 -83.50 14.10
C CYS A 71 6.96 -84.27 14.81
N HIS A 72 6.47 -85.29 14.09
CA HIS A 72 6.12 -86.66 14.47
C HIS A 72 5.21 -86.98 15.67
N ARG A 73 4.15 -87.72 15.34
CA ARG A 73 3.37 -88.61 16.23
C ARG A 73 3.73 -90.06 15.85
N PRO A 74 4.02 -90.98 16.79
CA PRO A 74 4.04 -92.40 16.50
C PRO A 74 2.66 -93.02 16.72
N ASP A 75 2.31 -93.92 15.81
CA ASP A 75 1.25 -94.91 15.89
C ASP A 75 1.80 -96.15 16.61
N GLU A 76 1.02 -96.77 17.49
CA GLU A 76 1.34 -98.10 18.02
C GLU A 76 0.06 -98.87 18.37
N ARG A 77 -0.24 -99.85 17.51
CA ARG A 77 -1.15 -100.96 17.78
C ARG A 77 -0.44 -101.98 18.67
N MET A 78 -1.16 -102.58 19.62
CA MET A 78 -0.90 -103.98 19.99
C MET A 78 -2.21 -104.68 20.39
N ARG A 79 -2.55 -105.73 19.65
CA ARG A 79 -3.47 -106.80 20.03
C ARG A 79 -2.70 -107.82 20.87
N ILE A 80 -3.33 -108.40 21.90
CA ILE A 80 -3.08 -109.78 22.36
C ILE A 80 -4.43 -110.40 22.77
N ILE A 81 -4.53 -111.70 22.51
CA ILE A 81 -5.69 -112.61 22.39
C ILE A 81 -5.71 -113.60 23.58
N GLU A 82 -6.91 -114.06 23.97
CA GLU A 82 -7.28 -115.33 24.70
C GLU A 82 -6.73 -115.58 26.14
N HIS A 83 -7.35 -116.32 27.09
CA HIS A 83 -8.42 -117.35 27.11
C HIS A 83 -9.21 -117.31 28.46
N LYS A 84 -10.50 -117.67 28.36
CA LYS A 84 -11.33 -118.63 29.13
C LYS A 84 -11.15 -118.85 30.66
N GLU A 85 -12.28 -118.60 31.35
CA GLU A 85 -12.88 -119.28 32.52
C GLU A 85 -12.05 -119.60 33.78
N ALA A 86 -12.28 -118.82 34.85
CA ALA A 86 -12.74 -119.35 36.16
C ALA A 86 -13.09 -118.21 37.13
N ALA A 87 -14.14 -118.42 37.93
CA ALA A 87 -14.43 -117.82 39.24
C ALA A 87 -14.98 -116.37 39.30
N SER A 88 -16.30 -116.28 39.12
CA SER A 88 -17.24 -115.14 39.26
C SER A 88 -17.16 -114.29 40.55
N THR A 89 -16.23 -114.55 41.48
CA THR A 89 -16.15 -113.86 42.79
C THR A 89 -14.92 -112.99 43.00
N ASP A 90 -13.83 -113.15 42.23
CA ASP A 90 -12.65 -112.25 42.31
C ASP A 90 -12.70 -111.11 41.25
N GLN A 91 -13.57 -111.28 40.23
CA GLN A 91 -13.93 -110.24 39.26
C GLN A 91 -14.44 -108.97 39.97
N VAL A 92 -15.28 -109.13 41.01
CA VAL A 92 -15.90 -108.03 41.75
C VAL A 92 -14.84 -107.20 42.52
N SER A 93 -13.72 -107.82 42.93
CA SER A 93 -12.62 -107.15 43.65
C SER A 93 -11.68 -106.38 42.70
N ALA A 94 -11.42 -106.94 41.51
CA ALA A 94 -10.64 -106.31 40.45
C ALA A 94 -11.42 -105.18 39.77
N ASP A 95 -12.73 -105.37 39.56
CA ASP A 95 -13.65 -104.37 39.00
C ASP A 95 -13.78 -103.17 39.93
N ARG A 96 -13.94 -103.36 41.25
CA ARG A 96 -13.94 -102.25 42.23
C ARG A 96 -12.63 -101.45 42.23
N ARG A 97 -11.48 -102.11 42.04
CA ARG A 97 -10.16 -101.44 41.93
C ARG A 97 -10.00 -100.71 40.59
N ARG A 98 -10.57 -101.22 39.51
CA ARG A 98 -10.62 -100.54 38.20
C ARG A 98 -11.56 -99.34 38.27
N GLU A 99 -12.70 -99.46 38.93
CA GLU A 99 -13.68 -98.40 39.15
C GLU A 99 -13.11 -97.26 39.98
N HIS A 100 -12.45 -97.56 41.11
CA HIS A 100 -11.78 -96.53 41.92
C HIS A 100 -10.67 -95.79 41.15
N ARG A 101 -9.88 -96.50 40.34
CA ARG A 101 -8.88 -95.88 39.44
C ARG A 101 -9.56 -95.01 38.36
N ASN A 102 -10.69 -95.45 37.81
CA ASN A 102 -11.48 -94.67 36.85
C ASN A 102 -12.07 -93.41 37.49
N VAL A 103 -12.59 -93.48 38.71
CA VAL A 103 -13.12 -92.32 39.46
C VAL A 103 -11.99 -91.33 39.77
N GLN A 104 -10.83 -91.80 40.21
CA GLN A 104 -9.67 -90.93 40.43
C GLN A 104 -9.15 -90.31 39.12
N ALA A 105 -9.09 -91.08 38.02
CA ALA A 105 -8.75 -90.56 36.70
C ALA A 105 -9.79 -89.53 36.21
N ALA A 106 -11.08 -89.77 36.45
CA ALA A 106 -12.15 -88.82 36.15
C ALA A 106 -12.02 -87.53 36.98
N LYS A 107 -11.64 -87.62 38.25
CA LYS A 107 -11.36 -86.46 39.12
C LYS A 107 -10.15 -85.66 38.63
N ARG A 108 -9.08 -86.33 38.19
CA ARG A 108 -7.89 -85.68 37.57
C ARG A 108 -8.27 -84.99 36.25
N ARG A 109 -9.01 -85.68 35.37
CA ARG A 109 -9.53 -85.10 34.11
C ARG A 109 -10.44 -83.90 34.37
N SER A 110 -11.27 -83.95 35.42
CA SER A 110 -12.13 -82.84 35.83
C SER A 110 -11.32 -81.63 36.31
N LYS A 111 -10.35 -81.82 37.21
CA LYS A 111 -9.44 -80.75 37.66
C LYS A 111 -8.64 -80.13 36.51
N TYR A 112 -8.14 -80.94 35.59
CA TYR A 112 -7.41 -80.45 34.42
C TYR A 112 -8.31 -79.63 33.48
N ARG A 113 -9.53 -80.11 33.18
CA ARG A 113 -10.52 -79.34 32.41
C ARG A 113 -10.91 -78.03 33.09
N GLN A 114 -10.98 -78.01 34.42
CA GLN A 114 -11.28 -76.79 35.17
C GLN A 114 -10.13 -75.78 35.07
N LYS A 115 -8.87 -76.22 35.26
CA LYS A 115 -7.69 -75.36 35.05
C LYS A 115 -7.66 -74.74 33.65
N LEU A 116 -7.89 -75.55 32.61
CA LEU A 116 -7.97 -75.05 31.23
C LEU A 116 -9.11 -74.05 31.01
N LYS A 117 -10.25 -74.24 31.67
CA LYS A 117 -11.36 -73.26 31.61
C LYS A 117 -10.99 -71.95 32.32
N ASP A 118 -10.33 -72.02 33.46
CA ASP A 118 -9.93 -70.84 34.23
C ASP A 118 -8.83 -70.07 33.49
N GLU A 119 -7.85 -70.77 32.92
CA GLU A 119 -6.80 -70.21 32.07
C GLU A 119 -7.38 -69.57 30.79
N LYS A 120 -8.32 -70.25 30.13
CA LYS A 120 -9.04 -69.65 29.00
C LYS A 120 -9.74 -68.35 29.39
N LYS A 121 -10.41 -68.32 30.55
CA LYS A 121 -11.09 -67.12 31.06
C LYS A 121 -10.14 -66.00 31.49
N THR A 122 -8.92 -66.30 31.93
CA THR A 122 -7.92 -65.27 32.23
C THR A 122 -7.37 -64.69 30.93
N LEU A 123 -7.04 -65.55 29.96
CA LEU A 123 -6.58 -65.11 28.64
C LEU A 123 -7.64 -64.27 27.90
N GLU A 124 -8.92 -64.64 27.98
CA GLU A 124 -10.00 -63.83 27.40
C GLU A 124 -10.09 -62.43 28.05
N ARG A 125 -9.82 -62.32 29.36
CA ARG A 125 -9.78 -61.00 30.04
C ARG A 125 -8.57 -60.18 29.62
N GLU A 126 -7.41 -60.81 29.54
CA GLU A 126 -6.16 -60.16 29.11
C GLU A 126 -6.26 -59.71 27.65
N GLU A 127 -6.88 -60.51 26.76
CA GLU A 127 -7.12 -60.15 25.36
C GLU A 127 -8.00 -58.89 25.26
N VAL A 128 -9.09 -58.82 26.04
CA VAL A 128 -9.97 -57.64 26.06
C VAL A 128 -9.23 -56.41 26.61
N GLU A 129 -8.43 -56.57 27.67
CA GLU A 129 -7.66 -55.47 28.25
C GLU A 129 -6.58 -54.95 27.30
N LEU A 130 -5.81 -55.86 26.70
CA LEU A 130 -4.76 -55.52 25.73
C LEU A 130 -5.35 -54.91 24.47
N SER A 131 -6.47 -55.44 23.97
CA SER A 131 -7.19 -54.86 22.84
C SER A 131 -7.69 -53.44 23.13
N SER A 132 -8.18 -53.21 24.36
CA SER A 132 -8.60 -51.88 24.82
C SER A 132 -7.42 -50.91 24.90
N LYS A 133 -6.29 -51.32 25.47
CA LYS A 133 -5.05 -50.54 25.54
C LYS A 133 -4.52 -50.19 24.15
N LEU A 134 -4.49 -51.18 23.24
CA LEU A 134 -4.05 -51.01 21.86
C LEU A 134 -4.96 -50.03 21.11
N ASN A 135 -6.28 -50.12 21.28
CA ASN A 135 -7.22 -49.16 20.69
C ASN A 135 -7.10 -47.74 21.26
N LYS A 136 -6.70 -47.58 22.53
CA LYS A 136 -6.40 -46.26 23.10
C LYS A 136 -5.12 -45.67 22.52
N LEU A 137 -4.06 -46.47 22.42
CA LEU A 137 -2.79 -46.04 21.82
C LEU A 137 -2.94 -45.68 20.35
N LYS A 138 -3.69 -46.48 19.57
CA LYS A 138 -4.00 -46.16 18.17
C LYS A 138 -4.70 -44.80 18.03
N ARG A 139 -5.73 -44.55 18.84
CA ARG A 139 -6.45 -43.26 18.82
C ARG A 139 -5.57 -42.08 19.21
N ALA A 140 -4.79 -42.19 20.30
CA ALA A 140 -3.88 -41.13 20.71
C ALA A 140 -2.83 -40.82 19.63
N HIS A 141 -2.32 -41.87 18.96
CA HIS A 141 -1.39 -41.72 17.87
C HIS A 141 -2.01 -41.08 16.62
N GLU A 142 -3.26 -41.40 16.29
CA GLU A 142 -4.02 -40.76 15.21
C GLU A 142 -4.30 -39.28 15.52
N GLU A 143 -4.68 -38.94 16.76
CA GLU A 143 -4.89 -37.57 17.20
C GLU A 143 -3.61 -36.74 17.13
N GLU A 144 -2.47 -37.29 17.57
CA GLU A 144 -1.18 -36.61 17.48
C GLU A 144 -0.74 -36.39 16.02
N LYS A 145 -0.94 -37.37 15.15
CA LYS A 145 -0.74 -37.20 13.69
C LYS A 145 -1.61 -36.08 13.13
N MET A 146 -2.88 -36.01 13.52
CA MET A 146 -3.79 -34.95 13.07
C MET A 146 -3.33 -33.57 13.54
N ARG A 147 -2.90 -33.42 14.80
CA ARG A 147 -2.35 -32.15 15.30
C ARG A 147 -1.06 -31.74 14.59
N TYR A 148 -0.20 -32.71 14.28
CA TYR A 148 1.05 -32.47 13.55
C TYR A 148 0.76 -31.99 12.12
N VAL A 149 -0.18 -32.63 11.43
CA VAL A 149 -0.62 -32.21 10.09
C VAL A 149 -1.26 -30.83 10.12
N ASP A 150 -2.07 -30.50 11.13
CA ASP A 150 -2.68 -29.17 11.27
C ASP A 150 -1.61 -28.08 11.52
N THR A 151 -0.62 -28.37 12.36
CA THR A 151 0.51 -27.47 12.64
C THR A 151 1.36 -27.21 11.39
N ILE A 152 1.64 -28.26 10.60
CA ILE A 152 2.33 -28.14 9.30
C ILE A 152 1.45 -27.37 8.31
N SER A 153 0.15 -27.64 8.26
CA SER A 153 -0.77 -26.94 7.36
C SER A 153 -0.78 -25.44 7.67
N LEU A 154 -0.83 -25.05 8.95
CA LEU A 154 -0.75 -23.65 9.38
C LEU A 154 0.59 -23.00 9.02
N SER A 155 1.72 -23.71 9.14
CA SER A 155 3.03 -23.17 8.77
C SER A 155 3.16 -23.00 7.25
N VAL A 156 2.64 -23.94 6.46
CA VAL A 156 2.56 -23.86 5.00
C VAL A 156 1.67 -22.68 4.57
N TRP A 157 0.48 -22.51 5.16
CA TRP A 157 -0.39 -21.38 4.87
C TRP A 157 0.24 -20.04 5.22
N ARG A 158 0.96 -19.97 6.35
CA ARG A 158 1.73 -18.78 6.73
C ARG A 158 2.81 -18.45 5.69
N ALA A 159 3.57 -19.45 5.24
CA ALA A 159 4.59 -19.26 4.21
C ALA A 159 3.98 -18.81 2.87
N ILE A 160 2.85 -19.39 2.47
CA ILE A 160 2.12 -18.98 1.26
C ILE A 160 1.64 -17.53 1.38
N ALA A 161 1.05 -17.14 2.51
CA ALA A 161 0.57 -15.77 2.74
C ALA A 161 1.71 -14.75 2.68
N THR A 162 2.85 -15.05 3.31
CA THR A 162 4.05 -14.20 3.26
C THR A 162 4.55 -14.05 1.82
N ARG A 163 4.69 -15.16 1.08
CA ARG A 163 5.12 -15.13 -0.32
C ARG A 163 4.16 -14.35 -1.22
N GLN A 164 2.84 -14.48 -1.00
CA GLN A 164 1.85 -13.71 -1.75
C GLN A 164 1.94 -12.21 -1.45
N LYS A 165 2.20 -11.83 -0.19
CA LYS A 165 2.43 -10.44 0.20
C LYS A 165 3.69 -9.87 -0.48
N GLU A 166 4.79 -10.62 -0.51
CA GLU A 166 6.03 -10.21 -1.18
C GLU A 166 5.81 -10.03 -2.69
N LYS A 167 5.20 -11.02 -3.36
CA LYS A 167 4.85 -10.91 -4.78
C LYS A 167 3.98 -9.70 -5.08
N ARG A 168 2.99 -9.42 -4.22
CA ARG A 168 2.15 -8.22 -4.35
C ARG A 168 3.00 -6.95 -4.23
N LEU A 169 3.90 -6.86 -3.26
CA LEU A 169 4.74 -5.68 -3.06
C LEU A 169 5.69 -5.45 -4.24
N GLU A 170 6.29 -6.51 -4.78
CA GLU A 170 7.10 -6.46 -6.00
C GLU A 170 6.27 -6.01 -7.21
N ALA A 171 5.07 -6.57 -7.38
CA ALA A 171 4.15 -6.16 -8.45
C ALA A 171 3.71 -4.70 -8.31
N GLU A 172 3.44 -4.23 -7.09
CA GLU A 172 3.11 -2.83 -6.85
C GLU A 172 4.31 -1.91 -7.12
N ASN A 173 5.53 -2.33 -6.76
CA ASN A 173 6.73 -1.55 -7.02
C ASN A 173 7.03 -1.44 -8.52
N THR A 174 6.97 -2.56 -9.24
CA THR A 174 7.09 -2.57 -10.70
C THR A 174 5.97 -1.75 -11.35
N GLN A 175 4.74 -1.82 -10.85
CA GLN A 175 3.63 -0.98 -11.32
C GLN A 175 3.90 0.52 -11.11
N ARG A 176 4.43 0.93 -9.95
CA ARG A 176 4.84 2.33 -9.70
C ARG A 176 5.91 2.76 -10.69
N GLN A 177 6.93 1.93 -10.89
CA GLN A 177 8.01 2.23 -11.84
C GLN A 177 7.50 2.33 -13.29
N LEU A 178 6.65 1.40 -13.72
CA LEU A 178 6.03 1.43 -15.04
C LEU A 178 5.13 2.63 -15.21
N ARG A 179 4.32 3.00 -14.20
CA ARG A 179 3.51 4.23 -14.25
C ARG A 179 4.39 5.47 -14.36
N ALA A 180 5.48 5.56 -13.61
CA ALA A 180 6.43 6.66 -13.71
C ALA A 180 7.06 6.73 -15.12
N GLN A 181 7.46 5.59 -15.69
CA GLN A 181 7.97 5.51 -17.06
C GLN A 181 6.90 5.89 -18.10
N VAL A 182 5.64 5.45 -17.93
CA VAL A 182 4.53 5.81 -18.82
C VAL A 182 4.24 7.31 -18.74
N ILE A 183 4.24 7.91 -17.55
CA ILE A 183 4.09 9.36 -17.38
C ILE A 183 5.26 10.09 -18.05
N GLY A 184 6.50 9.63 -17.85
CA GLY A 184 7.69 10.19 -18.50
C GLY A 184 7.64 10.09 -20.01
N ARG A 185 7.26 8.93 -20.56
CA ARG A 185 7.07 8.71 -22.00
C ARG A 185 5.89 9.50 -22.56
N ALA A 186 4.78 9.60 -21.85
CA ALA A 186 3.64 10.42 -22.24
C ALA A 186 4.01 11.91 -22.29
N ARG A 187 4.83 12.38 -21.34
CA ARG A 187 5.40 13.74 -21.36
C ARG A 187 6.29 13.94 -22.58
N MET A 188 7.20 13.01 -22.88
CA MET A 188 8.05 13.08 -24.08
C MET A 188 7.23 13.03 -25.37
N ILE A 189 6.19 12.19 -25.43
CA ILE A 189 5.26 12.11 -26.57
C ILE A 189 4.48 13.42 -26.69
N HIS A 190 4.04 14.03 -25.60
CA HIS A 190 3.38 15.35 -25.63
C HIS A 190 4.33 16.45 -26.10
N GLN A 191 5.58 16.44 -25.65
CA GLN A 191 6.61 17.38 -26.10
C GLN A 191 6.92 17.19 -27.59
N LEU A 192 7.13 15.94 -28.02
CA LEU A 192 7.38 15.62 -29.42
C LEU A 192 6.15 15.94 -30.28
N LYS A 193 4.94 15.66 -29.78
CA LYS A 193 3.68 16.03 -30.43
C LYS A 193 3.55 17.54 -30.50
N ALA A 194 3.95 18.32 -29.50
CA ALA A 194 3.95 19.77 -29.58
C ALA A 194 4.94 20.29 -30.65
N LEU A 195 6.12 19.67 -30.76
CA LEU A 195 7.10 19.99 -31.80
C LEU A 195 6.64 19.58 -33.21
N LEU A 196 5.97 18.43 -33.33
CA LEU A 196 5.42 17.91 -34.60
C LEU A 196 4.09 18.58 -34.98
N GLN A 197 3.33 19.07 -33.99
CA GLN A 197 2.17 19.93 -34.15
C GLN A 197 2.55 21.41 -34.34
N CYS A 198 3.78 21.68 -34.77
CA CYS A 198 4.06 22.83 -35.62
C CYS A 198 3.84 22.47 -37.11
N PRO A 199 2.60 22.47 -37.64
CA PRO A 199 2.41 22.78 -39.04
C PRO A 199 2.39 24.29 -39.22
N TYR A 200 3.18 24.75 -40.19
CA TYR A 200 2.76 25.84 -41.06
C TYR A 200 1.31 25.57 -41.51
N ILE A 201 0.38 26.36 -40.94
CA ILE A 201 -1.02 26.65 -41.32
C ILE A 201 -1.93 25.43 -41.62
N GLU A 202 -2.90 25.14 -40.73
CA GLU A 202 -4.33 25.49 -40.88
C GLU A 202 -5.17 24.89 -39.72
N ASP A 203 -6.21 25.61 -39.33
CA ASP A 203 -7.02 25.52 -38.11
C ASP A 203 -7.47 24.12 -37.61
N SER A 204 -7.40 23.93 -36.28
CA SER A 204 -8.58 23.57 -35.45
C SER A 204 -8.23 23.41 -33.95
N ASN A 205 -8.70 24.37 -33.15
CA ASN A 205 -9.01 24.28 -31.72
C ASN A 205 -7.88 24.03 -30.72
N LYS A 206 -6.96 24.99 -30.60
CA LYS A 206 -6.50 25.49 -29.30
C LYS A 206 -6.31 27.00 -29.43
N LEU A 207 -7.17 27.78 -28.78
CA LEU A 207 -6.99 29.22 -28.60
C LEU A 207 -5.74 29.44 -27.72
N TYR A 208 -4.59 29.32 -28.35
CA TYR A 208 -3.38 29.97 -27.88
C TYR A 208 -3.60 31.46 -28.12
N GLY A 209 -3.84 32.19 -27.03
CA GLY A 209 -3.60 33.61 -27.01
C GLY A 209 -2.10 33.85 -27.13
N GLN A 210 -1.55 33.69 -28.32
CA GLN A 210 -0.51 34.58 -28.81
C GLN A 210 -1.00 35.99 -28.47
N ALA A 211 -0.22 36.78 -27.72
CA ALA A 211 -0.55 38.11 -27.21
C ALA A 211 -1.55 38.83 -28.11
N ASP A 212 -2.84 38.56 -27.88
CA ASP A 212 -3.91 39.17 -28.62
C ASP A 212 -3.85 40.63 -28.20
N GLY A 213 -4.02 41.55 -29.14
CA GLY A 213 -3.83 42.98 -28.92
C GLY A 213 -4.64 43.53 -27.72
N ASP A 214 -5.62 42.76 -27.27
CA ASP A 214 -6.47 42.92 -26.08
C ASP A 214 -5.72 43.24 -24.77
N GLY A 215 -4.59 42.57 -24.48
CA GLY A 215 -3.88 42.74 -23.20
C GLY A 215 -2.74 43.77 -23.22
N SER A 216 -2.26 44.17 -24.40
CA SER A 216 -1.00 44.94 -24.52
C SER A 216 -1.11 46.33 -23.89
N VAL A 217 -2.27 46.99 -24.02
CA VAL A 217 -2.51 48.31 -23.43
C VAL A 217 -2.65 48.19 -21.90
N LEU A 218 -3.39 47.19 -21.42
CA LEU A 218 -3.56 46.94 -19.98
C LEU A 218 -2.21 46.69 -19.29
N PHE A 219 -1.36 45.83 -19.86
CA PHE A 219 -0.04 45.57 -19.31
C PHE A 219 0.87 46.78 -19.30
N LYS A 220 0.83 47.63 -20.35
CA LYS A 220 1.58 48.89 -20.35
C LYS A 220 1.13 49.82 -19.22
N THR A 221 -0.17 49.92 -18.97
CA THR A 221 -0.73 50.71 -17.85
C THR A 221 -0.31 50.12 -16.52
N PHE A 222 -0.44 48.82 -16.32
CA PHE A 222 -0.01 48.18 -15.07
C PHE A 222 1.48 48.38 -14.80
N VAL A 223 2.33 48.14 -15.80
CA VAL A 223 3.79 48.31 -15.67
C VAL A 223 4.17 49.76 -15.35
N SER A 224 3.45 50.76 -15.87
CA SER A 224 3.71 52.17 -15.54
C SER A 224 3.23 52.56 -14.13
N GLU A 225 2.23 51.89 -13.58
CA GLU A 225 1.74 52.11 -12.21
C GLU A 225 2.65 51.47 -11.13
N LEU A 226 3.39 50.41 -11.46
CA LEU A 226 4.19 49.66 -10.48
C LEU A 226 5.25 50.50 -9.74
N ASP A 227 5.83 51.52 -10.37
CA ASP A 227 6.79 52.41 -9.70
C ASP A 227 6.13 53.24 -8.60
N ALA A 228 4.94 53.76 -8.87
CA ALA A 228 4.17 54.54 -7.88
C ALA A 228 3.68 53.64 -6.73
N ILE A 229 3.34 52.39 -7.01
CA ILE A 229 2.92 51.40 -6.01
C ILE A 229 4.09 50.98 -5.13
N TYR A 230 5.26 50.73 -5.74
CA TYR A 230 6.48 50.44 -5.00
C TYR A 230 6.88 51.61 -4.09
N ALA A 231 6.81 52.85 -4.57
CA ALA A 231 7.10 54.04 -3.76
C ALA A 231 6.19 54.18 -2.52
N GLN A 232 4.99 53.61 -2.55
CA GLN A 232 4.03 53.62 -1.43
C GLN A 232 4.25 52.47 -0.42
N THR A 233 5.11 51.49 -0.72
CA THR A 233 5.29 50.26 0.06
C THR A 233 5.48 50.54 1.55
N ASP A 234 6.40 51.42 1.91
CA ASP A 234 6.69 51.71 3.32
C ASP A 234 5.52 52.38 4.05
N GLN A 235 4.76 53.25 3.35
CA GLN A 235 3.59 53.88 3.94
C GLN A 235 2.48 52.86 4.18
N VAL A 236 2.20 52.02 3.18
CA VAL A 236 1.17 50.99 3.26
C VAL A 236 1.48 49.98 4.37
N LEU A 237 2.72 49.49 4.44
CA LEU A 237 3.13 48.51 5.46
C LEU A 237 3.06 49.07 6.89
N ARG A 238 3.26 50.38 7.09
CA ARG A 238 3.11 51.02 8.40
C ARG A 238 1.67 51.12 8.86
N ASP A 239 0.76 51.41 7.93
CA ASP A 239 -0.66 51.64 8.24
C ASP A 239 -1.44 50.32 8.41
N VAL A 240 -0.88 49.20 7.94
CA VAL A 240 -1.50 47.88 7.95
C VAL A 240 -1.08 47.08 9.19
N LYS A 241 -2.06 46.49 9.88
CA LYS A 241 -1.82 45.54 10.97
C LYS A 241 -1.80 44.12 10.43
N PHE A 242 -0.62 43.51 10.38
CA PHE A 242 -0.47 42.13 9.93
C PHE A 242 -0.97 41.12 10.96
N GLN A 243 -1.88 40.25 10.52
CA GLN A 243 -2.24 39.06 11.29
C GLN A 243 -1.13 38.03 11.18
N LYS A 244 -0.49 37.69 12.31
CA LYS A 244 0.55 36.65 12.33
C LYS A 244 -0.07 35.26 12.26
N SER A 245 0.44 34.43 11.36
CA SER A 245 0.01 33.05 11.16
C SER A 245 1.21 32.13 10.89
N ARG A 246 1.07 30.85 11.21
CA ARG A 246 2.15 29.86 11.00
C ARG A 246 2.41 29.58 9.52
N LYS A 247 1.36 29.66 8.70
CA LYS A 247 1.41 29.57 7.24
C LYS A 247 0.87 30.89 6.69
N LEU A 248 1.44 31.37 5.59
CA LEU A 248 0.88 32.52 4.89
C LEU A 248 -0.56 32.20 4.46
N THR A 249 -1.49 33.10 4.74
CA THR A 249 -2.91 32.95 4.42
C THR A 249 -3.40 34.15 3.63
N PHE A 250 -4.41 33.91 2.81
CA PHE A 250 -5.17 34.96 2.15
C PHE A 250 -6.64 34.79 2.49
N LYS A 251 -7.13 35.74 3.29
CA LYS A 251 -8.52 35.82 3.74
C LYS A 251 -8.91 37.28 3.71
N PRO A 252 -9.40 37.76 2.57
CA PRO A 252 -9.77 39.16 2.44
C PRO A 252 -11.01 39.45 3.26
N THR A 253 -11.03 40.62 3.89
CA THR A 253 -12.15 41.14 4.66
C THR A 253 -12.71 42.38 3.99
N ARG A 254 -14.04 42.51 3.97
CA ARG A 254 -14.71 43.69 3.40
C ARG A 254 -14.48 44.88 4.32
N THR A 255 -13.96 45.96 3.75
CA THR A 255 -13.77 47.24 4.43
C THR A 255 -14.23 48.38 3.53
N THR A 256 -14.63 49.49 4.13
CA THR A 256 -15.00 50.70 3.39
C THR A 256 -13.97 51.77 3.68
N LYS A 257 -13.25 52.22 2.65
CA LYS A 257 -12.29 53.34 2.75
C LYS A 257 -12.73 54.44 1.80
N GLN A 258 -12.94 55.65 2.32
CA GLN A 258 -13.33 56.84 1.54
C GLN A 258 -14.58 56.64 0.67
N GLY A 259 -15.55 55.85 1.16
CA GLY A 259 -16.81 55.57 0.44
C GLY A 259 -16.71 54.49 -0.63
N VAL A 260 -15.53 53.91 -0.86
CA VAL A 260 -15.33 52.76 -1.76
C VAL A 260 -15.23 51.48 -0.92
N GLU A 261 -15.98 50.46 -1.33
CA GLU A 261 -15.89 49.12 -0.74
C GLU A 261 -14.72 48.37 -1.36
N LEU A 262 -13.82 47.88 -0.52
CA LEU A 262 -12.66 47.10 -0.92
C LEU A 262 -12.50 45.88 -0.02
N PHE A 263 -11.85 44.87 -0.57
CA PHE A 263 -11.53 43.63 0.10
C PHE A 263 -10.04 43.63 0.37
N GLU A 264 -9.63 43.51 1.64
CA GLU A 264 -8.22 43.53 2.01
C GLU A 264 -7.80 42.36 2.90
N SER A 265 -6.60 41.83 2.64
CA SER A 265 -5.98 40.78 3.43
C SER A 265 -4.56 41.16 3.79
N ALA A 266 -4.22 41.10 5.08
CA ALA A 266 -2.91 41.44 5.62
C ALA A 266 -2.41 40.32 6.55
N HIS A 267 -1.49 39.50 6.07
CA HIS A 267 -0.96 38.37 6.82
C HIS A 267 0.55 38.35 6.84
N SER A 268 1.10 37.93 7.98
CA SER A 268 2.54 37.73 8.14
C SER A 268 2.81 36.30 8.60
N SER A 269 3.80 35.66 7.98
CA SER A 269 4.22 34.30 8.35
C SER A 269 5.74 34.20 8.44
N GLU A 270 6.20 33.32 9.31
CA GLU A 270 7.62 33.02 9.49
C GLU A 270 7.97 31.69 8.80
N VAL A 271 8.96 31.74 7.92
CA VAL A 271 9.48 30.59 7.18
C VAL A 271 10.83 30.21 7.79
N PRO A 272 10.99 28.99 8.36
CA PRO A 272 12.19 28.59 9.10
C PRO A 272 13.36 28.21 8.18
N PHE A 273 13.65 29.05 7.19
CA PHE A 273 14.73 28.91 6.23
C PHE A 273 15.45 30.24 6.04
N LYS A 274 16.69 30.15 5.52
CA LYS A 274 17.52 31.31 5.24
C LYS A 274 16.85 32.25 4.25
N TYR A 275 17.14 33.53 4.41
CA TYR A 275 16.60 34.59 3.58
C TYR A 275 16.94 34.42 2.11
N GLU A 276 18.17 34.02 1.79
CA GLU A 276 18.65 33.87 0.43
C GLU A 276 17.93 32.71 -0.30
N ASP A 277 17.78 31.58 0.39
CA ASP A 277 17.11 30.40 -0.17
C ASP A 277 15.61 30.66 -0.37
N THR A 278 14.96 31.26 0.63
CA THR A 278 13.54 31.64 0.57
C THR A 278 13.29 32.69 -0.52
N SER A 279 14.14 33.72 -0.59
CA SER A 279 14.06 34.78 -1.60
C SER A 279 14.21 34.24 -3.02
N ARG A 280 15.15 33.31 -3.23
CA ARG A 280 15.34 32.64 -4.52
C ARG A 280 14.12 31.81 -4.89
N ALA A 281 13.59 31.02 -3.96
CA ALA A 281 12.43 30.17 -4.21
C ALA A 281 11.17 31.01 -4.51
N VAL A 282 10.84 32.00 -3.69
CA VAL A 282 9.69 32.89 -3.92
C VAL A 282 9.85 33.68 -5.22
N SER A 283 11.06 34.15 -5.56
CA SER A 283 11.32 34.80 -6.85
C SER A 283 11.02 33.87 -8.02
N LEU A 284 11.37 32.59 -7.93
CA LEU A 284 11.07 31.63 -9.01
C LEU A 284 9.56 31.43 -9.13
N ILE A 285 8.85 31.27 -8.02
CA ILE A 285 7.41 31.01 -8.03
C ILE A 285 6.62 32.20 -8.59
N LEU A 286 6.95 33.43 -8.18
CA LEU A 286 6.18 34.63 -8.59
C LEU A 286 6.58 35.22 -9.94
N MET A 287 7.79 34.94 -10.43
CA MET A 287 8.30 35.54 -11.68
C MET A 287 8.33 34.55 -12.85
N THR A 288 7.92 33.30 -12.65
CA THR A 288 7.78 32.32 -13.74
C THR A 288 6.34 32.30 -14.20
N ASP A 289 6.12 32.37 -15.51
CA ASP A 289 4.80 32.21 -16.09
C ASP A 289 4.27 30.79 -15.75
N PRO A 290 3.06 30.67 -15.15
CA PRO A 290 2.48 29.39 -14.75
C PRO A 290 2.26 28.41 -15.92
N ASP A 291 2.16 28.90 -17.16
CA ASP A 291 1.89 28.08 -18.36
C ASP A 291 3.13 27.90 -19.28
N VAL A 292 4.23 28.62 -19.05
CA VAL A 292 5.44 28.57 -19.91
C VAL A 292 6.61 27.95 -19.17
N ALA A 293 7.06 26.78 -19.65
CA ALA A 293 8.38 26.25 -19.30
C ALA A 293 9.46 27.31 -19.62
N PRO A 294 10.49 27.50 -18.78
CA PRO A 294 11.25 28.75 -18.61
C PRO A 294 12.15 29.24 -19.78
N TYR A 295 11.73 29.09 -21.03
CA TYR A 295 12.43 29.58 -22.21
C TYR A 295 11.44 30.10 -23.24
N THR A 296 11.11 31.39 -23.16
CA THR A 296 10.95 32.31 -24.29
C THR A 296 10.61 33.70 -23.76
N GLN A 297 11.64 34.53 -23.53
CA GLN A 297 11.46 35.96 -23.33
C GLN A 297 11.84 36.68 -24.63
N GLN A 298 10.85 37.25 -25.31
CA GLN A 298 11.07 38.33 -26.27
C GLN A 298 10.06 39.45 -26.00
N ALA A 299 10.52 40.47 -25.28
CA ALA A 299 10.53 41.88 -25.69
C ALA A 299 10.69 42.76 -24.45
N GLN A 300 11.93 43.11 -24.13
CA GLN A 300 12.31 44.39 -23.51
C GLN A 300 11.53 44.84 -22.25
N GLU A 301 11.14 43.92 -21.38
CA GLU A 301 10.67 44.25 -20.04
C GLU A 301 11.85 44.65 -19.13
N PRO A 302 11.66 45.60 -18.19
CA PRO A 302 12.70 45.96 -17.23
C PRO A 302 13.10 44.74 -16.39
N LYS A 303 14.41 44.55 -16.17
CA LYS A 303 14.99 43.44 -15.39
C LYS A 303 14.24 43.29 -14.06
N GLY A 304 13.41 42.26 -13.93
CA GLY A 304 12.64 41.98 -12.70
C GLY A 304 11.16 42.39 -12.74
N THR A 305 10.60 42.77 -13.89
CA THR A 305 9.14 42.83 -14.12
C THR A 305 8.73 41.68 -15.02
N VAL A 306 7.55 41.10 -14.78
CA VAL A 306 6.93 40.07 -15.63
C VAL A 306 5.45 40.39 -15.78
N THR A 307 4.93 40.23 -16.99
CA THR A 307 3.49 40.31 -17.28
C THR A 307 2.96 38.95 -17.73
N VAL A 308 1.82 38.53 -17.17
CA VAL A 308 1.21 37.22 -17.44
C VAL A 308 -0.29 37.36 -17.62
N LYS A 309 -0.82 36.59 -18.56
CA LYS A 309 -2.26 36.34 -18.72
C LYS A 309 -2.51 34.85 -18.56
N TYR A 310 -3.36 34.46 -17.61
CA TYR A 310 -3.68 33.05 -17.37
C TYR A 310 -5.15 32.84 -17.01
N TYR A 311 -5.59 31.59 -17.01
CA TYR A 311 -6.98 31.22 -16.72
C TYR A 311 -7.06 30.35 -15.47
N VAL A 312 -7.96 30.69 -14.56
CA VAL A 312 -8.16 29.96 -13.31
C VAL A 312 -9.54 29.32 -13.28
N LYS A 313 -9.62 28.11 -12.73
CA LYS A 313 -10.88 27.41 -12.48
C LYS A 313 -11.03 27.24 -10.98
N CYS A 314 -12.05 27.86 -10.40
CA CYS A 314 -12.37 27.70 -8.99
C CYS A 314 -13.59 26.79 -8.83
N SER A 315 -13.44 25.72 -8.03
CA SER A 315 -14.56 24.82 -7.72
C SER A 315 -15.42 25.44 -6.62
N LEU A 316 -16.69 25.68 -6.89
CA LEU A 316 -17.65 26.27 -5.95
C LEU A 316 -18.48 25.19 -5.25
N GLU A 317 -19.29 25.61 -4.28
CA GLU A 317 -20.25 24.73 -3.62
C GLU A 317 -21.24 24.13 -4.65
N ARG A 318 -21.77 22.93 -4.36
CA ARG A 318 -22.71 22.21 -5.26
C ARG A 318 -22.12 21.80 -6.63
N GLY A 319 -20.80 21.80 -6.80
CA GLY A 319 -20.14 21.28 -8.00
C GLY A 319 -20.13 22.26 -9.18
N GLU A 320 -20.51 23.51 -8.95
CA GLU A 320 -20.32 24.60 -9.91
C GLU A 320 -18.82 24.89 -10.09
N VAL A 321 -18.42 25.31 -11.29
CA VAL A 321 -17.03 25.71 -11.58
C VAL A 321 -17.05 27.13 -12.14
N ALA A 322 -16.44 28.06 -11.42
CA ALA A 322 -16.19 29.41 -11.92
C ALA A 322 -14.93 29.42 -12.77
N LYS A 323 -14.98 30.17 -13.87
CA LYS A 323 -13.84 30.41 -14.75
C LYS A 323 -13.48 31.88 -14.70
N LEU A 324 -12.22 32.14 -14.43
CA LEU A 324 -11.65 33.48 -14.30
C LEU A 324 -10.50 33.63 -15.29
N LYS A 325 -10.35 34.83 -15.83
CA LYS A 325 -9.20 35.22 -16.64
C LYS A 325 -8.45 36.30 -15.88
N VAL A 326 -7.17 36.07 -15.60
CA VAL A 326 -6.34 36.94 -14.78
C VAL A 326 -5.27 37.58 -15.66
N TYR A 327 -5.11 38.89 -15.54
CA TYR A 327 -4.02 39.66 -16.13
C TYR A 327 -3.22 40.27 -15.01
N VAL A 328 -1.95 39.90 -14.87
CA VAL A 328 -1.11 40.39 -13.78
C VAL A 328 0.21 40.95 -14.31
N ALA A 329 0.65 42.06 -13.72
CA ALA A 329 2.00 42.58 -13.86
C ALA A 329 2.67 42.56 -12.48
N VAL A 330 3.78 41.84 -12.34
CA VAL A 330 4.54 41.70 -11.10
C VAL A 330 5.91 42.35 -11.27
N ARG A 331 6.34 43.14 -10.29
CA ARG A 331 7.71 43.68 -10.21
C ARG A 331 8.37 43.22 -8.93
N ARG A 332 9.61 42.77 -9.08
CA ARG A 332 10.52 42.37 -8.02
C ARG A 332 11.60 43.43 -7.83
N VAL A 333 11.75 43.93 -6.61
CA VAL A 333 12.77 44.92 -6.22
C VAL A 333 13.60 44.36 -5.07
N ILE A 334 14.91 44.32 -5.26
CA ILE A 334 15.88 43.88 -4.24
C ILE A 334 16.42 45.12 -3.54
N GLU A 335 16.22 45.22 -2.24
CA GLU A 335 16.79 46.26 -1.39
C GLU A 335 17.92 45.68 -0.51
N ALA A 336 18.56 46.51 0.30
CA ALA A 336 19.67 46.09 1.15
C ALA A 336 19.26 45.11 2.25
N ASP A 337 18.06 45.27 2.81
CA ASP A 337 17.55 44.53 3.97
C ASP A 337 16.29 43.71 3.68
N ARG A 338 15.76 43.78 2.45
CA ARG A 338 14.49 43.12 2.10
C ARG A 338 14.34 42.88 0.59
N LEU A 339 13.42 41.98 0.26
CA LEU A 339 12.96 41.72 -1.10
C LEU A 339 11.48 42.10 -1.17
N VAL A 340 11.12 42.92 -2.16
CA VAL A 340 9.76 43.43 -2.33
C VAL A 340 9.21 42.96 -3.67
N PHE A 341 8.02 42.35 -3.64
CA PHE A 341 7.18 42.15 -4.81
C PHE A 341 6.00 43.10 -4.73
N VAL A 342 5.73 43.79 -5.83
CA VAL A 342 4.50 44.57 -6.01
C VAL A 342 3.82 44.10 -7.28
N TRP A 343 2.49 44.07 -7.27
CA TRP A 343 1.73 43.70 -8.46
C TRP A 343 0.44 44.48 -8.63
N ARG A 344 0.03 44.52 -9.90
CA ARG A 344 -1.30 44.96 -10.35
C ARG A 344 -1.95 43.82 -11.10
N SER A 345 -3.21 43.56 -10.80
CA SER A 345 -3.96 42.50 -11.45
C SER A 345 -5.39 42.93 -11.78
N LEU A 346 -5.88 42.49 -12.94
CA LEU A 346 -7.28 42.52 -13.32
C LEU A 346 -7.76 41.08 -13.45
N THR A 347 -8.83 40.74 -12.74
CA THR A 347 -9.50 39.44 -12.91
C THR A 347 -10.85 39.66 -13.57
N GLU A 348 -11.10 38.98 -14.67
CA GLU A 348 -12.38 38.98 -15.39
C GLU A 348 -13.13 37.67 -15.13
N GLY A 349 -14.41 37.77 -14.77
CA GLY A 349 -15.30 36.64 -14.77
C GLY A 349 -15.65 36.18 -16.18
N GLN A 350 -15.78 34.87 -16.38
CA GLN A 350 -16.20 34.28 -17.64
C GLN A 350 -17.58 33.63 -17.53
N GLU A 351 -18.20 33.38 -18.68
CA GLU A 351 -19.51 32.70 -18.79
C GLU A 351 -20.58 33.40 -17.92
N HIS A 352 -21.12 32.72 -16.91
CA HIS A 352 -22.12 33.27 -16.00
C HIS A 352 -21.60 34.40 -15.10
N LEU A 353 -20.27 34.62 -15.06
CA LEU A 353 -19.62 35.72 -14.37
C LEU A 353 -19.14 36.81 -15.34
N ALA A 354 -19.51 36.75 -16.62
CA ALA A 354 -19.13 37.77 -17.60
C ALA A 354 -19.68 39.15 -17.21
N GLY A 355 -18.84 40.18 -17.33
CA GLY A 355 -19.17 41.55 -16.93
C GLY A 355 -18.75 41.91 -15.49
N TYR A 356 -18.33 40.92 -14.69
CA TYR A 356 -17.72 41.16 -13.38
C TYR A 356 -16.20 41.17 -13.49
N HIS A 357 -15.58 42.15 -12.81
CA HIS A 357 -14.15 42.34 -12.78
C HIS A 357 -13.67 42.66 -11.37
N THR A 358 -12.41 42.37 -11.05
CA THR A 358 -11.74 42.92 -9.85
C THR A 358 -10.47 43.64 -10.24
N ASP A 359 -10.28 44.82 -9.66
CA ASP A 359 -9.04 45.57 -9.74
C ASP A 359 -8.21 45.36 -8.46
N GLU A 360 -7.05 44.71 -8.58
CA GLU A 360 -6.23 44.26 -7.46
C GLU A 360 -4.85 44.95 -7.42
N THR A 361 -4.41 45.32 -6.22
CA THR A 361 -3.03 45.71 -5.93
C THR A 361 -2.51 44.90 -4.75
N GLY A 362 -1.30 44.37 -4.85
CA GLY A 362 -0.69 43.61 -3.77
C GLY A 362 0.80 43.86 -3.57
N TRP A 363 1.25 43.52 -2.37
CA TRP A 363 2.61 43.62 -1.87
C TRP A 363 2.97 42.32 -1.15
N LEU A 364 4.16 41.79 -1.44
CA LEU A 364 4.78 40.73 -0.66
C LEU A 364 6.21 41.17 -0.31
N VAL A 365 6.49 41.28 0.97
CA VAL A 365 7.81 41.67 1.47
C VAL A 365 8.44 40.52 2.23
N LEU A 366 9.70 40.21 1.88
CA LEU A 366 10.51 39.23 2.59
C LEU A 366 11.59 39.97 3.37
N ARG A 367 11.75 39.64 4.65
CA ARG A 367 12.83 40.17 5.50
C ARG A 367 13.61 39.04 6.18
N PRO A 368 14.94 39.16 6.30
CA PRO A 368 15.72 38.26 7.13
C PRO A 368 15.36 38.48 8.61
N GLN A 369 15.31 37.39 9.37
CA GLN A 369 15.08 37.42 10.82
C GLN A 369 15.98 36.38 11.51
N LEU A 370 16.43 36.69 12.72
CA LEU A 370 17.04 35.72 13.62
C LEU A 370 16.04 35.36 14.72
N ILE A 371 15.76 34.07 14.89
CA ILE A 371 14.95 33.55 16.00
C ILE A 371 15.82 32.55 16.75
N ASN A 372 16.21 32.88 17.99
CA ASN A 372 17.06 32.03 18.83
C ASN A 372 18.35 31.57 18.10
N ASP A 373 19.04 32.50 17.44
CA ASP A 373 20.23 32.25 16.59
C ASP A 373 20.01 31.35 15.36
N VAL A 374 18.75 31.00 15.04
CA VAL A 374 18.38 30.31 13.81
C VAL A 374 17.92 31.33 12.77
N SER A 375 18.51 31.26 11.58
CA SER A 375 18.10 32.08 10.44
C SER A 375 16.67 31.72 9.99
N SER A 376 15.81 32.72 9.93
CA SER A 376 14.41 32.63 9.50
C SER A 376 14.10 33.77 8.53
N THR A 377 13.00 33.65 7.80
CA THR A 377 12.52 34.68 6.87
C THR A 377 11.08 35.04 7.18
N VAL A 378 10.80 36.32 7.36
CA VAL A 378 9.44 36.83 7.51
C VAL A 378 8.88 37.12 6.12
N LEU A 379 7.66 36.64 5.85
CA LEU A 379 6.85 37.03 4.70
C LEU A 379 5.71 37.91 5.19
N GLU A 380 5.57 39.10 4.64
CA GLU A 380 4.45 40.03 4.88
C GLU A 380 3.68 40.20 3.58
N ASN A 381 2.46 39.68 3.53
CA ASN A 381 1.58 39.75 2.37
C ASN A 381 0.43 40.71 2.65
N TYR A 382 0.30 41.75 1.83
CA TYR A 382 -0.84 42.65 1.85
C TYR A 382 -1.43 42.76 0.46
N VAL A 383 -2.72 42.47 0.34
CA VAL A 383 -3.44 42.52 -0.93
C VAL A 383 -4.76 43.23 -0.72
N ARG A 384 -5.13 44.08 -1.68
CA ARG A 384 -6.44 44.70 -1.74
C ARG A 384 -7.03 44.58 -3.14
N PHE A 385 -8.33 44.34 -3.23
CA PHE A 385 -9.03 44.39 -4.51
C PHE A 385 -10.40 45.04 -4.39
N ILE A 386 -10.86 45.60 -5.51
CA ILE A 386 -12.16 46.26 -5.65
C ILE A 386 -12.95 45.51 -6.71
N PRO A 387 -14.09 44.89 -6.37
CA PRO A 387 -14.98 44.30 -7.37
C PRO A 387 -15.77 45.40 -8.08
N MET A 388 -15.92 45.25 -9.39
CA MET A 388 -16.60 46.20 -10.27
C MET A 388 -17.38 45.47 -11.35
N THR A 389 -18.43 46.12 -11.84
CA THR A 389 -19.28 45.63 -12.93
C THR A 389 -19.11 46.52 -14.14
N VAL A 390 -18.90 45.93 -15.31
CA VAL A 390 -18.78 46.64 -16.59
C VAL A 390 -19.88 46.16 -17.53
N GLY A 391 -20.72 47.09 -17.99
CA GLY A 391 -21.86 46.81 -18.86
C GLY A 391 -23.20 46.79 -18.15
N ASP A 392 -24.28 46.52 -18.90
CA ASP A 392 -25.66 46.55 -18.41
C ASP A 392 -26.01 45.21 -17.73
N THR A 393 -25.34 44.91 -16.62
CA THR A 393 -25.72 43.78 -15.76
C THR A 393 -26.95 44.19 -14.97
N ALA A 394 -28.13 43.89 -15.53
CA ALA A 394 -29.40 44.20 -14.90
C ALA A 394 -29.47 43.61 -13.48
N SER A 395 -29.43 44.49 -12.48
CA SER A 395 -29.97 44.30 -11.13
C SER A 395 -29.54 43.01 -10.41
N SER A 396 -28.39 43.02 -9.73
CA SER A 396 -28.36 42.60 -8.31
C SER A 396 -27.03 42.95 -7.65
N THR A 397 -27.08 43.80 -6.64
CA THR A 397 -25.97 43.98 -5.68
C THR A 397 -25.58 42.67 -4.96
N MET A 398 -26.41 41.62 -5.05
CA MET A 398 -26.11 40.29 -4.51
C MET A 398 -25.08 39.49 -5.34
N ASP A 399 -24.82 39.83 -6.60
CA ASP A 399 -23.96 39.00 -7.48
C ASP A 399 -22.50 39.51 -7.54
N THR A 400 -22.27 40.81 -7.27
CA THR A 400 -20.92 41.35 -7.06
C THR A 400 -20.24 40.79 -5.80
N ASP A 401 -21.01 40.65 -4.70
CA ASP A 401 -20.52 40.03 -3.46
C ASP A 401 -20.19 38.55 -3.66
N ARG A 402 -20.99 37.85 -4.47
CA ARG A 402 -20.72 36.47 -4.89
C ARG A 402 -19.42 36.41 -5.70
N PHE A 403 -19.25 37.29 -6.69
CA PHE A 403 -18.02 37.34 -7.49
C PHE A 403 -16.78 37.62 -6.62
N ALA A 404 -16.86 38.60 -5.72
CA ALA A 404 -15.78 38.90 -4.77
C ALA A 404 -15.44 37.68 -3.89
N THR A 405 -16.43 36.88 -3.51
CA THR A 405 -16.23 35.63 -2.76
C THR A 405 -15.51 34.57 -3.62
N VAL A 406 -15.84 34.45 -4.91
CA VAL A 406 -15.12 33.55 -5.84
C VAL A 406 -13.67 33.97 -5.99
N VAL A 407 -13.40 35.27 -6.19
CA VAL A 407 -12.04 35.81 -6.30
C VAL A 407 -11.27 35.59 -4.99
N ALA A 408 -11.89 35.86 -3.84
CA ALA A 408 -11.31 35.61 -2.52
C ALA A 408 -10.88 34.15 -2.33
N LYS A 409 -11.77 33.21 -2.70
CA LYS A 409 -11.49 31.78 -2.63
C LYS A 409 -10.37 31.36 -3.58
N THR A 410 -10.38 31.90 -4.79
CA THR A 410 -9.34 31.62 -5.79
C THR A 410 -7.96 32.07 -5.30
N GLY A 411 -7.86 33.29 -4.77
CA GLY A 411 -6.62 33.79 -4.18
C GLY A 411 -6.16 32.98 -2.95
N GLU A 412 -7.11 32.41 -2.17
CA GLU A 412 -6.76 31.51 -1.06
C GLU A 412 -6.16 30.20 -1.57
N GLU A 413 -6.70 29.64 -2.66
CA GLU A 413 -6.16 28.46 -3.35
C GLU A 413 -4.76 28.74 -3.92
N GLU A 414 -4.56 29.86 -4.62
CA GLU A 414 -3.27 30.26 -5.20
C GLU A 414 -2.18 30.47 -4.13
N VAL A 415 -2.49 31.17 -3.01
CA VAL A 415 -1.54 31.34 -1.90
C VAL A 415 -1.21 29.98 -1.25
N ASN A 416 -2.19 29.08 -1.14
CA ASN A 416 -1.95 27.74 -0.63
C ASN A 416 -1.02 26.93 -1.54
N GLU A 417 -1.21 27.00 -2.86
CA GLU A 417 -0.35 26.36 -3.86
C GLU A 417 1.07 26.95 -3.85
N MET A 418 1.20 28.28 -3.81
CA MET A 418 2.48 28.97 -3.68
C MET A 418 3.25 28.47 -2.45
N MET A 419 2.60 28.38 -1.29
CA MET A 419 3.24 27.91 -0.06
C MET A 419 3.63 26.42 -0.14
N GLN A 420 2.85 25.57 -0.82
CA GLN A 420 3.22 24.17 -1.05
C GLN A 420 4.42 24.05 -2.01
N MET A 421 4.48 24.89 -3.04
CA MET A 421 5.62 24.92 -3.96
C MET A 421 6.89 25.40 -3.24
N LEU A 422 6.76 26.44 -2.42
CA LEU A 422 7.84 26.95 -1.58
C LEU A 422 8.38 25.87 -0.64
N GLU A 423 7.49 25.13 0.04
CA GLU A 423 7.87 24.02 0.91
C GLU A 423 8.65 22.93 0.15
N LYS A 424 8.18 22.51 -1.03
CA LYS A 424 8.88 21.53 -1.87
C LYS A 424 10.26 22.00 -2.32
N MET A 425 10.39 23.27 -2.69
CA MET A 425 11.67 23.85 -3.13
C MET A 425 12.68 23.96 -1.99
N LEU A 426 12.22 24.27 -0.77
CA LEU A 426 13.10 24.46 0.39
C LEU A 426 13.48 23.14 1.08
N LEU A 427 12.59 22.14 1.06
CA LEU A 427 12.85 20.82 1.65
C LEU A 427 13.61 19.87 0.70
N GLY A 428 13.78 20.23 -0.58
CA GLY A 428 14.42 19.37 -1.57
C GLY A 428 13.56 18.15 -1.89
N GLY A 429 12.54 18.33 -2.74
CA GLY A 429 11.76 17.21 -3.27
C GLY A 429 12.51 16.48 -4.38
N ASP A 430 12.91 15.23 -4.12
CA ASP A 430 13.28 14.22 -5.13
C ASP A 430 12.14 13.95 -6.15
#